data_AF-A0A662PUP0-F1
#
_entry.id   AF-A0A662PUP0-F1
#
_cell.length_a   1.000
_cell.length_b   1.000
_cell.length_c   1.000
_cell.angle_alpha   90.00
_cell.angle_beta   90.00
_cell.angle_gamma   90.00
#
_symmetry.space_group_name_H-M   'P 1'
#
loop_
_entity.id
_entity.type
_entity.pdbx_description
1 polymer ?
#
loop_
_entity_poly.entity_id
_entity_poly.type
_entity_poly.pdbx_seq_one_letter_code
_entity_poly.pdbx_strand_id
1 'polypeptide(L)'
;ETLAEKKSELKAVKEKYLGVKRRLWKLRGIKETVEEIQKRIEELDWRLQTQPLPKEEERRIGEALEVLHVKLVQARQKMELQRELEGLEAELEARREELDRIREEIGEVKSLLSERGEQVKQLREKIQALKQRADEWHAKYLEAKEKLMKLEAEKILLVSQLIEHQNLLKKLKEEEERRRLEERKERLKAEAKLKLHSGKKLSFEEFKALMEDEEWLRLLTGKKAG
;
A
#
# COMPACT_ATOMS: atom_id res chain seq x y z
N GLU A 1 -15.28 -1.83 -25.93
CA GLU A 1 -16.19 -1.79 -27.10
C GLU A 1 -15.41 -1.88 -28.42
N THR A 2 -14.32 -1.12 -28.56
CA THR A 2 -13.48 -1.04 -29.78
C THR A 2 -12.96 -2.36 -30.41
N LEU A 3 -12.51 -3.34 -29.62
CA LEU A 3 -11.90 -4.57 -30.16
C LEU A 3 -12.95 -5.57 -30.70
N ALA A 4 -14.14 -5.57 -30.10
CA ALA A 4 -15.28 -6.37 -30.57
C ALA A 4 -15.84 -5.78 -31.86
N GLU A 5 -15.93 -4.45 -31.94
CA GLU A 5 -16.31 -3.70 -33.14
C GLU A 5 -15.32 -3.97 -34.28
N LYS A 6 -14.00 -3.78 -34.07
CA LYS A 6 -12.97 -4.10 -35.08
C LYS A 6 -13.03 -5.56 -35.57
N LYS A 7 -13.34 -6.51 -34.68
CA LYS A 7 -13.54 -7.92 -35.08
C LYS A 7 -14.80 -8.13 -35.91
N SER A 8 -15.88 -7.40 -35.62
CA SER A 8 -17.11 -7.46 -36.42
C SER A 8 -16.93 -6.84 -37.80
N GLU A 9 -16.20 -5.73 -37.90
CA GLU A 9 -15.84 -5.10 -39.17
C GLU A 9 -14.98 -6.03 -40.04
N LEU A 10 -13.98 -6.69 -39.44
CA LEU A 10 -13.14 -7.65 -40.18
C LEU A 10 -13.96 -8.83 -40.70
N LYS A 11 -14.95 -9.31 -39.93
CA LYS A 11 -15.90 -10.34 -40.40
C LYS A 11 -16.74 -9.83 -41.58
N ALA A 12 -17.24 -8.61 -41.53
CA ALA A 12 -18.02 -8.01 -42.61
C ALA A 12 -17.21 -7.84 -43.90
N VAL A 13 -15.96 -7.36 -43.80
CA VAL A 13 -15.04 -7.25 -44.95
C VAL A 13 -14.72 -8.64 -45.53
N LYS A 14 -14.50 -9.64 -44.66
CA LYS A 14 -14.28 -11.03 -45.09
C LYS A 14 -15.49 -11.62 -45.82
N GLU A 15 -16.70 -11.29 -45.39
CA GLU A 15 -17.93 -11.73 -46.04
C GLU A 15 -18.10 -11.09 -47.42
N LYS A 16 -17.81 -9.78 -47.53
CA LYS A 16 -17.74 -9.08 -48.82
C LYS A 16 -16.71 -9.72 -49.76
N TYR A 17 -15.50 -9.98 -49.27
CA TYR A 17 -14.43 -10.66 -50.01
C TYR A 17 -14.89 -12.02 -50.55
N LEU A 18 -15.53 -12.86 -49.72
CA LEU A 18 -16.08 -14.15 -50.16
C LEU A 18 -17.23 -13.97 -51.17
N GLY A 19 -18.01 -12.91 -51.07
CA GLY A 19 -19.03 -12.53 -52.04
C GLY A 19 -18.46 -12.15 -53.41
N VAL A 20 -17.43 -11.29 -53.44
CA VAL A 20 -16.70 -10.91 -54.67
C VAL A 20 -16.04 -12.14 -55.30
N LYS A 21 -15.35 -12.96 -54.49
CA LYS A 21 -14.69 -14.19 -54.93
C LYS A 21 -15.65 -15.19 -55.57
N ARG A 22 -16.86 -15.35 -55.00
CA ARG A 22 -17.92 -16.18 -55.59
C ARG A 22 -18.42 -15.64 -56.94
N ARG A 23 -18.58 -14.33 -57.07
CA ARG A 23 -18.96 -13.68 -58.33
C ARG A 23 -17.87 -13.87 -59.40
N LEU A 24 -16.60 -13.68 -59.01
CA LEU A 24 -15.45 -13.89 -59.90
C LEU A 24 -15.34 -15.35 -60.38
N TRP A 25 -15.62 -16.32 -59.51
CA TRP A 25 -15.58 -17.75 -59.87
C TRP A 25 -16.59 -18.11 -60.96
N LYS A 26 -17.76 -17.45 -60.99
CA LYS A 26 -18.76 -17.63 -62.07
C LYS A 26 -18.26 -17.15 -63.43
N LEU A 27 -17.29 -16.23 -63.47
CA LEU A 27 -16.70 -15.67 -64.68
C LEU A 27 -15.37 -16.35 -65.08
N ARG A 28 -15.01 -17.47 -64.43
CA ARG A 28 -13.74 -18.19 -64.64
C ARG A 28 -13.59 -18.78 -66.06
N GLY A 29 -14.71 -18.97 -66.78
CA GLY A 29 -14.71 -19.50 -68.15
C GLY A 29 -14.15 -18.55 -69.22
N ILE A 30 -14.01 -17.26 -68.90
CA ILE A 30 -13.52 -16.25 -69.86
C ILE A 30 -12.00 -16.15 -69.73
N LYS A 31 -11.32 -16.69 -70.74
CA LYS A 31 -9.85 -16.67 -70.84
C LYS A 31 -9.32 -15.47 -71.62
N GLU A 32 -10.11 -14.96 -72.56
CA GLU A 32 -9.77 -13.86 -73.45
C GLU A 32 -9.72 -12.54 -72.66
N THR A 33 -8.72 -11.70 -72.95
CA THR A 33 -8.61 -10.36 -72.33
C THR A 33 -9.61 -9.38 -72.96
N VAL A 34 -9.92 -8.29 -72.24
CA VAL A 34 -10.81 -7.22 -72.75
C VAL A 34 -10.27 -6.68 -74.09
N GLU A 35 -8.96 -6.52 -74.21
CA GLU A 35 -8.27 -6.02 -75.41
C GLU A 35 -8.34 -7.01 -76.58
N GLU A 36 -8.20 -8.32 -76.33
CA GLU A 36 -8.33 -9.36 -77.36
C GLU A 36 -9.75 -9.41 -77.94
N ILE A 37 -10.77 -9.25 -77.10
CA ILE A 37 -12.18 -9.23 -77.52
C ILE A 37 -12.48 -7.95 -78.32
N GLN A 38 -11.95 -6.79 -77.89
CA GLN A 38 -12.11 -5.53 -78.62
C GLN A 38 -11.48 -5.59 -80.01
N LYS A 39 -10.24 -6.10 -80.14
CA LYS A 39 -9.58 -6.26 -81.44
C LYS A 39 -10.38 -7.14 -82.39
N ARG A 40 -10.96 -8.24 -81.89
CA ARG A 40 -11.83 -9.11 -82.71
C ARG A 40 -13.12 -8.43 -83.15
N ILE A 41 -13.72 -7.60 -82.30
CA ILE A 41 -14.90 -6.79 -82.66
C ILE A 41 -14.52 -5.80 -83.76
N GLU A 42 -13.41 -5.07 -83.59
CA GLU A 42 -12.91 -4.10 -84.57
C GLU A 42 -12.57 -4.74 -85.93
N GLU A 43 -11.95 -5.93 -85.92
CA GLU A 43 -11.65 -6.68 -87.15
C GLU A 43 -12.93 -7.12 -87.91
N LEU A 44 -13.96 -7.54 -87.17
CA LEU A 44 -15.24 -7.97 -87.76
C LEU A 44 -16.07 -6.78 -88.25
N ASP A 45 -16.11 -5.69 -87.50
CA ASP A 45 -16.77 -4.44 -87.91
C ASP A 45 -16.09 -3.84 -89.15
N TRP A 46 -14.75 -3.87 -89.21
CA TRP A 46 -14.01 -3.40 -90.37
C TRP A 46 -14.32 -4.24 -91.61
N ARG A 47 -14.38 -5.58 -91.48
CA ARG A 47 -14.75 -6.49 -92.57
C ARG A 47 -16.18 -6.25 -93.06
N LEU A 48 -17.11 -5.99 -92.15
CA LEU A 48 -18.50 -5.66 -92.48
C LEU A 48 -18.62 -4.34 -93.26
N GLN A 49 -17.76 -3.35 -92.94
CA GLN A 49 -17.79 -2.03 -93.57
C GLN A 49 -17.06 -1.96 -94.92
N THR A 50 -16.04 -2.80 -95.15
CA THR A 50 -15.13 -2.64 -96.29
C THR A 50 -15.30 -3.70 -97.38
N GLN A 51 -15.99 -4.82 -97.13
CA GLN A 51 -16.17 -5.89 -98.11
C GLN A 51 -17.65 -6.06 -98.51
N PRO A 52 -17.97 -6.19 -99.81
CA PRO A 52 -19.30 -6.60 -100.25
C PRO A 52 -19.50 -8.09 -99.95
N LEU A 53 -20.25 -8.37 -98.88
CA LEU A 53 -20.46 -9.73 -98.36
C LEU A 53 -21.83 -10.29 -98.80
N PRO A 54 -21.96 -11.60 -99.00
CA PRO A 54 -23.26 -12.25 -99.12
C PRO A 54 -24.06 -12.10 -97.82
N LYS A 55 -25.39 -12.00 -97.93
CA LYS A 55 -26.32 -11.90 -96.77
C LYS A 55 -26.11 -12.96 -95.68
N GLU A 56 -25.63 -14.14 -96.05
CA GLU A 56 -25.35 -15.23 -95.10
C GLU A 56 -24.09 -14.95 -94.26
N GLU A 57 -23.06 -14.34 -94.85
CA GLU A 57 -21.83 -13.98 -94.14
C GLU A 57 -22.04 -12.75 -93.25
N GLU A 58 -22.84 -11.77 -93.69
CA GLU A 58 -23.27 -10.64 -92.85
C GLU A 58 -24.01 -11.12 -91.59
N ARG A 59 -24.92 -12.10 -91.74
CA ARG A 59 -25.61 -12.73 -90.60
C ARG A 59 -24.65 -13.43 -89.65
N ARG A 60 -23.69 -14.21 -90.16
CA ARG A 60 -22.69 -14.90 -89.33
C ARG A 60 -21.80 -13.92 -88.57
N ILE A 61 -21.41 -12.81 -89.21
CA ILE A 61 -20.62 -11.75 -88.58
C ILE A 61 -21.46 -11.06 -87.50
N GLY A 62 -22.74 -10.77 -87.75
CA GLY A 62 -23.66 -10.20 -86.77
C GLY A 62 -23.83 -11.08 -85.52
N GLU A 63 -24.07 -12.38 -85.71
CA GLU A 63 -24.16 -13.35 -84.60
C GLU A 63 -22.84 -13.45 -83.82
N ALA A 64 -21.71 -13.44 -84.52
CA ALA A 64 -20.39 -13.45 -83.89
C ALA A 64 -20.10 -12.17 -83.09
N LEU A 65 -20.48 -11.01 -83.61
CA LEU A 65 -20.35 -9.72 -82.93
C LEU A 65 -21.22 -9.66 -81.67
N GLU A 66 -22.42 -10.23 -81.70
CA GLU A 66 -23.33 -10.27 -80.56
C GLU A 66 -22.74 -11.12 -79.41
N VAL A 67 -22.20 -12.30 -79.74
CA VAL A 67 -21.48 -13.15 -78.78
C VAL A 67 -20.22 -12.46 -78.23
N LEU A 68 -19.45 -11.78 -79.08
CA LEU A 68 -18.26 -11.05 -78.66
C LEU A 68 -18.58 -9.85 -77.76
N HIS A 69 -19.66 -9.12 -78.02
CA HIS A 69 -20.13 -8.05 -77.14
C HIS A 69 -20.53 -8.57 -75.75
N VAL A 70 -21.25 -9.70 -75.69
CA VAL A 70 -21.58 -10.35 -74.40
C VAL A 70 -20.31 -10.77 -73.65
N LYS A 71 -19.35 -11.38 -74.35
CA LYS A 71 -18.05 -11.74 -73.76
C LYS A 71 -17.28 -10.51 -73.28
N LEU A 72 -17.33 -9.39 -74.01
CA LEU A 72 -16.66 -8.14 -73.64
C LEU A 72 -17.21 -7.59 -72.32
N VAL A 73 -18.54 -7.55 -72.18
CA VAL A 73 -19.20 -7.11 -70.94
C VAL A 73 -18.77 -7.98 -69.76
N GLN A 74 -18.76 -9.30 -69.95
CA GLN A 74 -18.36 -10.23 -68.89
C GLN A 74 -16.85 -10.14 -68.57
N ALA A 75 -15.99 -9.88 -69.56
CA ALA A 75 -14.56 -9.68 -69.35
C ALA A 75 -14.26 -8.39 -68.57
N ARG A 76 -14.99 -7.30 -68.86
CA ARG A 76 -14.92 -6.04 -68.07
C ARG A 76 -15.38 -6.25 -66.64
N GLN A 77 -16.52 -6.93 -66.44
CA GLN A 77 -17.00 -7.28 -65.10
C GLN A 77 -15.99 -8.14 -64.32
N LYS A 78 -15.32 -9.08 -64.99
CA LYS A 78 -14.27 -9.89 -64.37
C LYS A 78 -13.09 -9.02 -63.89
N MET A 79 -12.65 -8.08 -64.73
CA MET A 79 -11.55 -7.17 -64.41
C MET A 79 -11.89 -6.25 -63.23
N GLU A 80 -13.11 -5.71 -63.19
CA GLU A 80 -13.60 -4.89 -62.08
C GLU A 80 -13.66 -5.70 -60.78
N LEU A 81 -14.21 -6.92 -60.83
CA LEU A 81 -14.26 -7.82 -59.67
C LEU A 81 -12.86 -8.23 -59.19
N GLN A 82 -11.86 -8.33 -60.08
CA GLN A 82 -10.47 -8.58 -59.69
C GLN A 82 -9.87 -7.39 -58.94
N ARG A 83 -10.08 -6.16 -59.42
CA ARG A 83 -9.64 -4.94 -58.72
C ARG A 83 -10.32 -4.78 -57.36
N GLU A 84 -11.63 -5.05 -57.29
CA GLU A 84 -12.35 -5.09 -56.01
C GLU A 84 -11.77 -6.15 -55.06
N LEU A 85 -11.39 -7.32 -55.58
CA LEU A 85 -10.82 -8.40 -54.78
C LEU A 85 -9.45 -7.99 -54.20
N GLU A 86 -8.58 -7.42 -55.02
CA GLU A 86 -7.25 -6.92 -54.60
C GLU A 86 -7.38 -5.84 -53.52
N GLY A 87 -8.32 -4.90 -53.70
CA GLY A 87 -8.60 -3.87 -52.70
C GLY A 87 -9.09 -4.44 -51.37
N LEU A 88 -9.97 -5.44 -51.42
CA LEU A 88 -10.48 -6.13 -50.22
C LEU A 88 -9.42 -7.00 -49.55
N GLU A 89 -8.48 -7.58 -50.31
CA GLU A 89 -7.34 -8.32 -49.74
C GLU A 89 -6.40 -7.39 -48.98
N ALA A 90 -6.04 -6.25 -49.57
CA ALA A 90 -5.22 -5.24 -48.92
C ALA A 90 -5.91 -4.69 -47.64
N GLU A 91 -7.22 -4.42 -47.69
CA GLU A 91 -7.97 -3.98 -46.51
C GLU A 91 -7.99 -5.04 -45.40
N LEU A 92 -8.16 -6.32 -45.76
CA LEU A 92 -8.12 -7.42 -44.80
C LEU A 92 -6.74 -7.58 -44.14
N GLU A 93 -5.67 -7.41 -44.91
CA GLU A 93 -4.30 -7.52 -44.42
C GLU A 93 -3.96 -6.38 -43.45
N ALA A 94 -4.25 -5.13 -43.84
CA ALA A 94 -4.07 -3.97 -42.97
C ALA A 94 -4.84 -4.10 -41.64
N ARG A 95 -6.11 -4.54 -41.69
CA ARG A 95 -6.92 -4.74 -40.48
C ARG A 95 -6.42 -5.89 -39.61
N ARG A 96 -5.78 -6.92 -40.18
CA ARG A 96 -5.15 -7.99 -39.40
C ARG A 96 -3.92 -7.48 -38.67
N GLU A 97 -3.05 -6.75 -39.37
CA GLU A 97 -1.87 -6.15 -38.74
C GLU A 97 -2.25 -5.22 -37.59
N GLU A 98 -3.29 -4.39 -37.76
CA GLU A 98 -3.81 -3.57 -36.67
C GLU A 98 -4.27 -4.40 -35.46
N LEU A 99 -4.96 -5.51 -35.69
CA LEU A 99 -5.42 -6.38 -34.60
C LEU A 99 -4.26 -7.08 -33.89
N ASP A 100 -3.21 -7.45 -34.63
CA ASP A 100 -2.04 -8.10 -34.06
C ASP A 100 -1.24 -7.10 -33.20
N ARG A 101 -1.04 -5.86 -33.67
CA ARG A 101 -0.45 -4.79 -32.84
C ARG A 101 -1.23 -4.53 -31.55
N ILE A 102 -2.56 -4.43 -31.64
CA ILE A 102 -3.41 -4.26 -30.44
C ILE A 102 -3.26 -5.45 -29.48
N ARG A 103 -3.11 -6.68 -29.99
CA ARG A 103 -2.89 -7.85 -29.13
C ARG A 103 -1.54 -7.80 -28.42
N GLU A 104 -0.50 -7.37 -29.11
CA GLU A 104 0.83 -7.18 -28.53
C GLU A 104 0.80 -6.13 -27.41
N GLU A 105 0.20 -4.96 -27.66
CA GLU A 105 0.00 -3.91 -26.65
C GLU A 105 -0.76 -4.43 -25.43
N ILE A 106 -1.83 -5.21 -25.62
CA ILE A 106 -2.56 -5.84 -24.52
C ILE A 106 -1.67 -6.83 -23.75
N GLY A 107 -0.80 -7.57 -24.46
CA GLY A 107 0.16 -8.48 -23.86
C GLY A 107 1.15 -7.75 -22.95
N GLU A 108 1.71 -6.65 -23.43
CA GLU A 108 2.65 -5.80 -22.67
C GLU A 108 1.98 -5.15 -21.46
N VAL A 109 0.78 -4.61 -21.60
CA VAL A 109 0.04 -4.04 -20.46
C VAL A 109 -0.25 -5.10 -19.40
N LYS A 110 -0.59 -6.33 -19.82
CA LYS A 110 -0.81 -7.44 -18.89
C LYS A 110 0.46 -7.87 -18.16
N SER A 111 1.62 -7.94 -18.84
CA SER A 111 2.88 -8.28 -18.17
C SER A 111 3.26 -7.22 -17.15
N LEU A 112 3.18 -5.94 -17.53
CA LEU A 112 3.43 -4.81 -16.62
C LEU A 112 2.48 -4.83 -15.41
N LEU A 113 1.20 -5.11 -15.62
CA LEU A 113 0.24 -5.21 -14.52
C LEU A 113 0.57 -6.36 -13.56
N SER A 114 1.01 -7.51 -14.10
CA SER A 114 1.43 -8.66 -13.30
C SER A 114 2.66 -8.34 -12.46
N GLU A 115 3.69 -7.73 -13.05
CA GLU A 115 4.91 -7.31 -12.35
C GLU A 115 4.60 -6.30 -11.23
N ARG A 116 3.77 -5.31 -11.52
CA ARG A 116 3.31 -4.33 -10.52
C ARG A 116 2.49 -5.01 -9.41
N GLY A 117 1.64 -5.97 -9.76
CA GLY A 117 0.89 -6.77 -8.80
C GLY A 117 1.80 -7.52 -7.83
N GLU A 118 2.87 -8.13 -8.34
CA GLU A 118 3.88 -8.82 -7.54
C GLU A 118 4.61 -7.85 -6.59
N GLN A 119 5.02 -6.67 -7.09
CA GLN A 119 5.65 -5.63 -6.27
C GLN A 119 4.73 -5.17 -5.13
N VAL A 120 3.43 -5.00 -5.41
CA VAL A 120 2.45 -4.60 -4.39
C VAL A 120 2.30 -5.68 -3.32
N LYS A 121 2.29 -6.98 -3.69
CA LYS A 121 2.25 -8.08 -2.72
C LYS A 121 3.47 -8.06 -1.81
N GLN A 122 4.67 -7.93 -2.39
CA GLN A 122 5.92 -7.85 -1.61
C GLN A 122 5.92 -6.65 -0.65
N LEU A 123 5.41 -5.49 -1.08
CA LEU A 123 5.29 -4.32 -0.21
C LEU A 123 4.30 -4.56 0.93
N ARG A 124 3.16 -5.23 0.66
CA ARG A 124 2.18 -5.58 1.71
C ARG A 124 2.79 -6.51 2.75
N GLU A 125 3.54 -7.52 2.33
CA GLU A 125 4.25 -8.44 3.23
C GLU A 125 5.27 -7.70 4.09
N LYS A 126 6.07 -6.79 3.50
CA LYS A 126 7.00 -5.93 4.25
C LYS A 126 6.29 -5.06 5.28
N ILE A 127 5.17 -4.45 4.91
CA ILE A 127 4.35 -3.64 5.83
C ILE A 127 3.83 -4.49 6.98
N GLN A 128 3.34 -5.71 6.69
CA GLN A 128 2.85 -6.61 7.72
C GLN A 128 3.94 -7.06 8.68
N ALA A 129 5.13 -7.40 8.17
CA ALA A 129 6.29 -7.74 8.99
C ALA A 129 6.74 -6.55 9.86
N LEU A 130 6.73 -5.33 9.33
CA LEU A 130 7.04 -4.12 10.11
C LEU A 130 6.00 -3.84 11.20
N LYS A 131 4.71 -4.05 10.92
CA LYS A 131 3.65 -3.93 11.92
C LYS A 131 3.85 -4.92 13.06
N GLN A 132 4.09 -6.20 12.75
CA GLN A 132 4.36 -7.22 13.77
C GLN A 132 5.56 -6.84 14.64
N ARG A 133 6.66 -6.38 14.04
CA ARG A 133 7.82 -5.89 14.80
C ARG A 133 7.46 -4.69 15.67
N ALA A 134 6.68 -3.74 15.17
CA ALA A 134 6.25 -2.58 15.95
C ALA A 134 5.39 -3.01 17.15
N ASP A 135 4.48 -3.96 16.97
CA ASP A 135 3.64 -4.51 18.03
C ASP A 135 4.48 -5.24 19.09
N GLU A 136 5.47 -6.03 18.68
CA GLU A 136 6.43 -6.69 19.58
C GLU A 136 7.23 -5.67 20.42
N TRP A 137 7.73 -4.61 19.79
CA TRP A 137 8.46 -3.55 20.49
C TRP A 137 7.55 -2.76 21.43
N HIS A 138 6.30 -2.54 21.03
CA HIS A 138 5.31 -1.88 21.88
C HIS A 138 5.01 -2.71 23.13
N ALA A 139 4.83 -4.04 22.98
CA ALA A 139 4.65 -4.94 24.10
C ALA A 139 5.84 -4.91 25.07
N LYS A 140 7.08 -5.00 24.55
CA LYS A 140 8.31 -4.89 25.36
C LYS A 140 8.39 -3.55 26.10
N TYR A 141 8.00 -2.46 25.45
CA TYR A 141 7.96 -1.14 26.07
C TYR A 141 6.95 -1.08 27.23
N LEU A 142 5.75 -1.63 27.04
CA LEU A 142 4.74 -1.70 28.10
C LEU A 142 5.24 -2.51 29.30
N GLU A 143 5.83 -3.68 29.07
CA GLU A 143 6.44 -4.48 30.15
C GLU A 143 7.53 -3.72 30.90
N ALA A 144 8.41 -3.03 30.18
CA ALA A 144 9.47 -2.23 30.78
C ALA A 144 8.89 -1.06 31.60
N LYS A 145 7.84 -0.41 31.09
CA LYS A 145 7.13 0.68 31.78
C LYS A 145 6.47 0.19 33.06
N GLU A 146 5.82 -0.98 33.05
CA GLU A 146 5.23 -1.57 34.25
C GLU A 146 6.28 -1.91 35.30
N LYS A 147 7.42 -2.49 34.88
CA LYS A 147 8.54 -2.76 35.78
C LYS A 147 9.08 -1.49 36.40
N LEU A 148 9.23 -0.43 35.61
CA LEU A 148 9.67 0.88 36.10
C LEU A 148 8.70 1.45 37.14
N MET A 149 7.39 1.40 36.89
CA MET A 149 6.38 1.85 37.86
C MET A 149 6.45 1.08 39.18
N LYS A 150 6.67 -0.25 39.13
CA LYS A 150 6.84 -1.07 40.35
C LYS A 150 8.09 -0.64 41.13
N LEU A 151 9.21 -0.47 40.45
CA LEU A 151 10.46 -0.01 41.08
C LEU A 151 10.34 1.42 41.65
N GLU A 152 9.61 2.32 40.98
CA GLU A 152 9.33 3.65 41.49
C GLU A 152 8.48 3.60 42.76
N ALA A 153 7.45 2.76 42.80
CA ALA A 153 6.63 2.56 44.00
C ALA A 153 7.46 1.98 45.17
N GLU A 154 8.30 0.98 44.90
CA GLU A 154 9.23 0.42 45.89
C GLU A 154 10.21 1.47 46.42
N LYS A 155 10.78 2.29 45.53
CA LYS A 155 11.67 3.40 45.91
C LYS A 155 10.96 4.38 46.85
N ILE A 156 9.72 4.77 46.54
CA ILE A 156 8.95 5.68 47.39
C ILE A 156 8.74 5.07 48.79
N LEU A 157 8.38 3.79 48.85
CA LEU A 157 8.19 3.08 50.11
C LEU A 157 9.48 2.97 50.95
N LEU A 158 10.61 2.67 50.32
CA LEU A 158 11.90 2.64 50.99
C LEU A 158 12.31 4.03 51.49
N VAL A 159 12.05 5.08 50.72
CA VAL A 159 12.32 6.46 51.13
C VAL A 159 11.44 6.86 52.33
N SER A 160 10.15 6.49 52.34
CA SER A 160 9.29 6.79 53.50
C SER A 160 9.76 6.06 54.75
N GLN A 161 10.10 4.77 54.64
CA GLN A 161 10.68 3.99 55.75
C GLN A 161 11.99 4.61 56.27
N LEU A 162 12.86 5.06 55.37
CA LEU A 162 14.12 5.71 55.75
C LEU A 162 13.88 7.02 56.52
N ILE A 163 12.91 7.83 56.10
CA ILE A 163 12.50 9.05 56.82
C ILE A 163 11.95 8.70 58.20
N GLU A 164 11.09 7.68 58.30
CA GLU A 164 10.54 7.20 59.58
C GLU A 164 11.65 6.76 60.53
N HIS A 165 12.60 5.93 60.06
CA HIS A 165 13.75 5.49 60.85
C HIS A 165 14.65 6.65 61.27
N GLN A 166 14.89 7.62 60.40
CA GLN A 166 15.63 8.84 60.76
C GLN A 166 14.94 9.64 61.86
N ASN A 167 13.61 9.77 61.80
CA ASN A 167 12.84 10.46 62.82
C ASN A 167 12.83 9.70 64.15
N LEU A 168 12.72 8.37 64.12
CA LEU A 168 12.85 7.52 65.31
C LEU A 168 14.23 7.67 65.96
N LEU A 169 15.30 7.64 65.16
CA LEU A 169 16.66 7.84 65.67
C LEU A 169 16.86 9.23 66.29
N LYS A 170 16.26 10.28 65.71
CA LYS A 170 16.28 11.62 66.32
C LYS A 170 15.59 11.63 67.68
N LYS A 171 14.39 11.06 67.78
CA LYS A 171 13.65 10.96 69.05
C LYS A 171 14.42 10.19 70.12
N LEU A 172 15.00 9.04 69.76
CA LEU A 172 15.81 8.24 70.70
C LEU A 172 17.03 9.02 71.20
N LYS A 173 17.72 9.76 70.32
CA LYS A 173 18.83 10.63 70.72
C LYS A 173 18.38 11.75 71.67
N GLU A 174 17.26 12.41 71.36
CA GLU A 174 16.69 13.44 72.23
C GLU A 174 16.29 12.87 73.61
N GLU A 175 15.71 11.67 73.64
CA GLU A 175 15.37 10.96 74.88
C GLU A 175 16.61 10.55 75.68
N GLU A 176 17.66 10.03 75.03
CA GLU A 176 18.94 9.73 75.68
C GLU A 176 19.60 10.99 76.25
N GLU A 177 19.60 12.10 75.51
CA GLU A 177 20.13 13.38 75.98
C GLU A 177 19.32 13.89 77.19
N ARG A 178 17.99 13.82 77.14
CA ARG A 178 17.12 14.16 78.28
C ARG A 178 17.43 13.30 79.49
N ARG A 179 17.52 11.98 79.34
CA ARG A 179 17.88 11.05 80.43
C ARG A 179 19.26 11.38 81.02
N ARG A 180 20.26 11.65 80.17
CA ARG A 180 21.60 12.06 80.65
C ARG A 180 21.57 13.38 81.41
N LEU A 181 20.75 14.33 80.99
CA LEU A 181 20.57 15.59 81.70
C LEU A 181 19.85 15.39 83.04
N GLU A 182 18.81 14.55 83.08
CA GLU A 182 18.10 14.16 84.29
C GLU A 182 19.02 13.45 85.29
N GLU A 183 19.77 12.43 84.84
CA GLU A 183 20.76 11.74 85.68
C GLU A 183 21.82 12.68 86.23
N ARG A 184 22.31 13.64 85.41
CA ARG A 184 23.26 14.66 85.89
C ARG A 184 22.62 15.56 86.95
N LYS A 185 21.37 15.99 86.75
CA LYS A 185 20.62 16.78 87.73
C LYS A 185 20.39 16.01 89.02
N GLU A 186 20.04 14.72 88.95
CA GLU A 186 19.86 13.87 90.12
C GLU A 186 21.16 13.65 90.89
N ARG A 187 22.28 13.41 90.19
CA ARG A 187 23.61 13.32 90.82
C ARG A 187 23.98 14.62 91.51
N LEU A 188 23.78 15.76 90.86
CA LEU A 188 24.01 17.08 91.47
C LEU A 188 23.14 17.28 92.72
N LYS A 189 21.85 16.92 92.67
CA LYS A 189 20.95 16.94 93.83
C LYS A 189 21.45 16.05 94.96
N ALA A 190 21.88 14.83 94.67
CA ALA A 190 22.40 13.89 95.67
C ALA A 190 23.70 14.39 96.32
N GLU A 191 24.66 14.87 95.52
CA GLU A 191 25.90 15.48 96.01
C GLU A 191 25.62 16.72 96.87
N ALA A 192 24.67 17.56 96.46
CA ALA A 192 24.25 18.72 97.22
C ALA A 192 23.60 18.33 98.56
N LYS A 193 22.72 17.32 98.61
CA LYS A 193 22.17 16.77 99.86
C LYS A 193 23.29 16.26 100.79
N LEU A 194 24.26 15.52 100.27
CA LEU A 194 25.41 15.01 101.05
C LEU A 194 26.33 16.12 101.59
N LYS A 195 26.61 17.16 100.79
CA LYS A 195 27.42 18.32 101.22
C LYS A 195 26.69 19.14 102.28
N LEU A 196 25.37 19.28 102.18
CA LEU A 196 24.54 19.97 103.16
C LEU A 196 24.49 19.20 104.49
N HIS A 197 24.31 17.87 104.46
CA HIS A 197 24.37 17.03 105.66
C HIS A 197 25.74 17.01 106.34
N SER A 198 26.82 17.20 105.59
CA SER A 198 28.20 17.23 106.12
C SER A 198 28.71 18.64 106.46
N GLY A 199 27.87 19.67 106.37
CA GLY A 199 28.21 21.06 106.75
C GLY A 199 29.19 21.77 105.82
N LYS A 200 29.39 21.26 104.59
CA LYS A 200 30.30 21.84 103.59
C LYS A 200 29.56 22.90 102.75
N LYS A 201 30.28 23.92 102.28
CA LYS A 201 29.72 24.97 101.41
C LYS A 201 29.26 24.37 100.07
N LEU A 202 28.04 24.72 99.66
CA LEU A 202 27.46 24.33 98.37
C LEU A 202 27.90 25.29 97.26
N SER A 203 28.04 24.77 96.04
CA SER A 203 28.18 25.61 94.85
C SER A 203 26.85 26.27 94.48
N PHE A 204 26.86 27.36 93.71
CA PHE A 204 25.64 28.07 93.30
C PHE A 204 24.71 27.17 92.46
N GLU A 205 25.28 26.30 91.62
CA GLU A 205 24.53 25.36 90.78
C GLU A 205 23.91 24.22 91.61
N GLU A 206 24.63 23.72 92.62
CA GLU A 206 24.14 22.71 93.58
C GLU A 206 22.99 23.27 94.45
N PHE A 207 23.13 24.52 94.89
CA PHE A 207 22.10 25.21 95.66
C PHE A 207 20.83 25.46 94.82
N LYS A 208 20.98 25.89 93.56
CA LYS A 208 19.86 26.08 92.64
C LYS A 208 19.14 24.77 92.34
N ALA A 209 19.88 23.68 92.11
CA ALA A 209 19.32 22.36 91.87
C ALA A 209 18.53 21.79 93.07
N LEU A 210 18.95 22.10 94.30
CA LEU A 210 18.22 21.80 95.54
C LEU A 210 16.94 22.64 95.69
N MET A 211 17.00 23.94 95.38
CA MET A 211 15.84 24.84 95.48
C MET A 211 14.74 24.53 94.46
N GLU A 212 15.08 23.87 93.35
CA GLU A 212 14.13 23.35 92.36
C GLU A 212 13.59 21.95 92.74
N ASP A 213 13.99 21.38 93.89
CA ASP A 213 13.49 20.10 94.42
C ASP A 213 12.28 20.33 95.33
N GLU A 214 11.08 19.93 94.90
CA GLU A 214 9.83 20.10 95.67
C GLU A 214 9.88 19.44 97.05
N GLU A 215 10.57 18.30 97.18
CA GLU A 215 10.72 17.62 98.47
C GLU A 215 11.58 18.44 99.44
N TRP A 216 12.62 19.12 98.92
CA TRP A 216 13.47 19.99 99.73
C TRP A 216 12.75 21.27 100.13
N LEU A 217 11.98 21.88 99.22
CA LEU A 217 11.12 23.01 99.55
C LEU A 217 10.05 22.65 100.60
N ARG A 218 9.49 21.44 100.54
CA ARG A 218 8.56 20.92 101.55
C ARG A 218 9.25 20.70 102.91
N LEU A 219 10.48 20.19 102.93
CA LEU A 219 11.31 20.06 104.13
C LEU A 219 11.67 21.42 104.75
N LEU A 220 11.93 22.43 103.94
CA LEU A 220 12.24 23.80 104.39
C LEU A 220 11.01 24.59 104.88
N THR A 221 9.83 24.37 104.29
CA THR A 221 8.62 25.15 104.59
C THR A 221 7.71 24.54 105.67
N GLY A 222 8.04 23.35 106.19
CA GLY A 222 7.37 22.77 107.36
C GLY A 222 5.88 22.41 107.16
N LYS A 223 5.40 22.32 105.90
CA LYS A 223 4.03 21.88 105.61
C LYS A 223 3.98 20.36 105.45
N LYS A 224 3.44 19.67 106.46
CA LYS A 224 2.95 18.28 106.33
C LYS A 224 1.77 18.23 105.35
N ALA A 225 1.71 17.15 104.57
CA ALA A 225 0.63 16.84 103.64
C ALA A 225 -0.74 16.81 104.35
N GLY A 226 -1.75 17.36 103.67
CA GLY A 226 -3.15 16.95 103.80
C GLY A 226 -3.49 16.09 102.60
#